data_AF-K9VTG6-F1
#
_entry.id   AF-K9VTG6-F1
#
_cell.length_a   1.000
_cell.length_b   1.000
_cell.length_c   1.000
_cell.angle_alpha   90.00
_cell.angle_beta   90.00
_cell.angle_gamma   90.00
#
_symmetry.space_group_name_H-M   'P 1'
#
loop_
_entity.id
_entity.type
_entity.pdbx_description
1 polymer ?
#
loop_
_entity_poly.entity_id
_entity_poly.type
_entity_poly.pdbx_seq_one_letter_code
_entity_poly.pdbx_strand_id
1 'polypeptide(L)'
;MSLKSIMKLTEHAKSLYIETAKKLKGTDRRQFMASVVKDLGIGGQTLVERELGWNRRTIRKGMKELKSGEPIVDGFKRSGRKRVGVHLTFANVSKKS
;
A
#
# COMPACT_ATOMS: atom_id res chain seq x y z
N MET A 1 -7.68 -19.68 -27.45
CA MET A 1 -6.21 -19.58 -27.38
C MET A 1 -5.82 -18.98 -26.04
N SER A 2 -5.03 -19.70 -25.25
CA SER A 2 -4.65 -19.27 -23.90
C SER A 2 -3.57 -18.18 -23.98
N LEU A 3 -3.97 -16.92 -23.79
CA LEU A 3 -3.04 -15.80 -23.53
C LEU A 3 -2.26 -16.00 -22.20
N LYS A 4 -2.57 -17.04 -21.40
CA LYS A 4 -1.95 -17.32 -20.08
C LYS A 4 -0.43 -17.49 -20.13
N SER A 5 0.16 -17.73 -21.31
CA SER A 5 1.60 -17.89 -21.50
C SER A 5 2.33 -16.62 -21.95
N ILE A 6 1.64 -15.55 -22.38
CA ILE A 6 2.26 -14.37 -23.00
C ILE A 6 3.11 -13.55 -22.04
N MET A 7 2.90 -13.68 -20.73
CA MET A 7 3.67 -12.98 -19.71
C MET A 7 4.38 -13.97 -18.79
N LYS A 8 5.22 -14.84 -19.36
CA LYS A 8 6.49 -15.09 -18.66
C LYS A 8 7.11 -13.71 -18.50
N LEU A 9 6.90 -13.13 -17.32
CA LEU A 9 7.18 -11.75 -16.95
C LEU A 9 8.58 -11.42 -17.47
N THR A 10 8.67 -10.82 -18.66
CA THR A 10 9.98 -10.56 -19.25
C THR A 10 10.67 -9.57 -18.31
N GLU A 11 11.99 -9.62 -18.20
CA GLU A 11 12.71 -8.71 -17.30
C GLU A 11 12.37 -7.23 -17.59
N HIS A 12 12.03 -6.92 -18.85
CA HIS A 12 11.50 -5.62 -19.24
C HIS A 12 10.11 -5.31 -18.65
N ALA A 13 9.14 -6.23 -18.75
CA ALA A 13 7.82 -6.04 -18.15
C ALA A 13 7.90 -5.92 -16.62
N LYS A 14 8.76 -6.73 -15.99
CA LYS A 14 9.04 -6.65 -14.54
C LYS A 14 9.49 -5.26 -14.13
N SER A 15 10.53 -4.77 -14.79
CA SER A 15 11.10 -3.46 -14.48
C SER A 15 10.08 -2.35 -14.72
N LEU A 16 9.32 -2.40 -15.82
CA LEU A 16 8.26 -1.43 -16.09
C LEU A 16 7.19 -1.41 -14.97
N TYR A 17 6.72 -2.57 -14.52
CA TYR A 17 5.73 -2.64 -13.44
C TYR A 17 6.27 -2.14 -12.11
N ILE A 18 7.51 -2.47 -11.77
CA ILE A 18 8.15 -1.99 -10.55
C ILE A 18 8.30 -0.46 -10.60
N GLU A 19 8.80 0.09 -11.70
CA GLU A 19 8.99 1.53 -11.85
C GLU A 19 7.65 2.29 -11.86
N THR A 20 6.63 1.73 -12.49
CA THR A 20 5.28 2.30 -12.47
C THR A 20 4.69 2.29 -11.06
N ALA A 21 4.80 1.17 -10.35
CA ALA A 21 4.35 1.08 -8.96
C ALA A 21 5.12 2.02 -8.01
N LYS A 22 6.40 2.29 -8.27
CA LYS A 22 7.19 3.28 -7.50
C LYS A 22 6.73 4.71 -7.74
N LYS A 23 6.32 5.05 -8.96
CA LYS A 23 5.81 6.40 -9.30
C LYS A 23 4.44 6.68 -8.69
N LEU A 24 3.61 5.65 -8.56
CA LEU A 24 2.28 5.75 -7.96
C LEU A 24 2.35 5.78 -6.42
N LYS A 25 1.39 6.44 -5.78
CA LYS A 25 1.30 6.55 -4.32
C LYS A 25 -0.07 6.12 -3.82
N GLY A 26 -0.15 5.81 -2.53
CA GLY A 26 -1.41 5.56 -1.83
C GLY A 26 -2.30 4.50 -2.49
N THR A 27 -3.55 4.87 -2.74
CA THR A 27 -4.57 4.02 -3.36
C THR A 27 -4.23 3.68 -4.81
N ASP A 28 -3.80 4.66 -5.60
CA ASP A 28 -3.54 4.47 -7.04
C ASP A 28 -2.51 3.37 -7.27
N ARG A 29 -1.47 3.33 -6.42
CA ARG A 29 -0.48 2.24 -6.45
C ARG A 29 -1.12 0.88 -6.18
N ARG A 30 -2.01 0.79 -5.19
CA ARG A 30 -2.66 -0.46 -4.81
C ARG A 30 -3.63 -0.94 -5.88
N GLN A 31 -4.42 -0.03 -6.46
CA GLN A 31 -5.34 -0.33 -7.55
C GLN A 31 -4.59 -0.78 -8.80
N PHE A 32 -3.48 -0.13 -9.15
CA PHE A 32 -2.61 -0.55 -10.24
C PHE A 32 -2.08 -1.98 -10.03
N MET A 33 -1.47 -2.26 -8.87
CA MET A 33 -0.96 -3.59 -8.54
C MET A 33 -2.07 -4.66 -8.59
N ALA A 34 -3.26 -4.32 -8.12
CA ALA A 34 -4.41 -5.20 -8.13
C ALA A 34 -4.94 -5.47 -9.56
N SER A 35 -4.93 -4.46 -10.44
CA SER A 35 -5.29 -4.63 -11.85
C SER A 35 -4.34 -5.59 -12.55
N VAL A 36 -3.02 -5.37 -12.39
CA VAL A 36 -2.00 -6.26 -12.96
C VAL A 36 -2.21 -7.71 -12.50
N VAL A 37 -2.48 -7.92 -11.21
CA VAL A 37 -2.74 -9.27 -10.67
C VAL A 37 -4.03 -9.87 -11.19
N LYS A 38 -5.08 -9.06 -11.37
CA LYS A 38 -6.36 -9.51 -11.95
C LYS A 38 -6.16 -9.99 -13.38
N ASP A 39 -5.36 -9.27 -14.17
CA ASP A 39 -5.08 -9.60 -15.57
C ASP A 39 -4.21 -10.87 -15.69
N LEU A 40 -3.30 -11.11 -14.73
CA LEU A 40 -2.52 -12.35 -14.63
C LEU A 40 -3.38 -13.59 -14.27
N GLY A 41 -4.57 -13.39 -13.72
CA GLY A 41 -5.52 -14.45 -13.41
C GLY A 41 -5.14 -15.33 -12.21
N ILE A 42 -5.56 -16.61 -12.25
CA ILE A 42 -5.37 -17.56 -11.14
C ILE A 42 -3.87 -17.78 -10.89
N GLY A 43 -3.45 -17.60 -9.63
CA GLY A 43 -2.04 -17.69 -9.24
C GLY A 43 -1.24 -16.40 -9.43
N GLY A 44 -1.84 -15.34 -9.98
CA GLY A 44 -1.18 -14.05 -10.20
C GLY A 44 -0.57 -13.45 -8.92
N GLN A 45 -1.23 -13.61 -7.76
CA GLN A 45 -0.71 -13.14 -6.47
C GLN A 45 0.61 -13.80 -6.07
N THR A 46 0.70 -15.13 -6.24
CA THR A 46 1.92 -15.89 -5.95
C THR A 46 3.03 -15.54 -6.94
N LEU A 47 2.67 -15.33 -8.21
CA LEU A 47 3.61 -14.94 -9.26
C LEU A 47 4.22 -13.55 -8.99
N VAL A 48 3.40 -12.53 -8.70
CA VAL A 48 3.94 -11.17 -8.44
C VAL A 48 4.69 -11.07 -7.12
N GLU A 49 4.36 -11.90 -6.12
CA GLU A 49 5.15 -11.97 -4.88
C GLU A 49 6.55 -12.50 -5.18
N ARG A 50 6.64 -13.61 -5.93
CA ARG A 50 7.92 -14.24 -6.29
C ARG A 50 8.75 -13.37 -7.23
N GLU A 51 8.12 -12.78 -8.25
CA GLU A 51 8.82 -12.13 -9.35
C GLU A 51 8.98 -10.61 -9.20
N LEU A 52 8.03 -9.93 -8.54
CA LEU A 52 8.03 -8.47 -8.35
C LEU A 52 8.26 -8.04 -6.90
N GLY A 53 8.28 -8.98 -5.95
CA GLY A 53 8.42 -8.70 -4.52
C GLY A 53 7.21 -7.97 -3.93
N TRP A 54 6.05 -8.03 -4.59
CA TRP A 54 4.86 -7.31 -4.16
C TRP A 54 4.13 -8.02 -3.01
N ASN A 55 3.83 -7.27 -1.94
CA ASN A 55 3.14 -7.82 -0.79
C ASN A 55 1.67 -8.17 -1.12
N ARG A 56 1.30 -9.44 -0.95
CA ARG A 56 -0.06 -9.97 -1.17
C ARG A 56 -1.14 -9.24 -0.36
N ARG A 57 -0.84 -8.74 0.84
CA ARG A 57 -1.78 -7.95 1.66
C ARG A 57 -2.12 -6.62 0.99
N THR A 58 -1.13 -5.96 0.38
CA THR A 58 -1.31 -4.70 -0.36
C THR A 58 -2.19 -4.92 -1.59
N ILE A 59 -1.93 -5.99 -2.33
CA ILE A 59 -2.72 -6.39 -3.50
C ILE A 59 -4.17 -6.71 -3.09
N ARG A 60 -4.38 -7.49 -2.02
CA ARG A 60 -5.73 -7.80 -1.52
C ARG A 60 -6.50 -6.53 -1.11
N LYS A 61 -5.80 -5.52 -0.57
CA LYS A 61 -6.41 -4.22 -0.26
C LYS A 61 -6.80 -3.49 -1.55
N GLY A 62 -5.90 -3.42 -2.53
CA GLY A 62 -6.17 -2.85 -3.85
C GLY A 62 -7.32 -3.55 -4.59
N MET A 63 -7.45 -4.87 -4.48
CA MET A 63 -8.56 -5.61 -5.07
C MET A 63 -9.91 -5.23 -4.45
N LYS A 64 -9.94 -4.95 -3.14
CA LYS A 64 -11.15 -4.42 -2.49
C LYS A 64 -11.46 -3.02 -2.99
N GLU A 65 -10.44 -2.15 -3.08
CA GLU A 65 -10.56 -0.78 -3.62
C GLU A 65 -11.05 -0.76 -5.08
N LEU A 66 -10.57 -1.68 -5.93
CA LEU A 66 -11.06 -1.84 -7.30
C LEU A 66 -12.52 -2.28 -7.35
N LYS A 67 -12.95 -3.15 -6.42
CA LYS A 67 -14.33 -3.64 -6.38
C LYS A 67 -15.30 -2.58 -5.84
N SER A 68 -14.88 -1.79 -4.86
CA SER A 68 -15.70 -0.71 -4.30
C SER A 68 -15.68 0.56 -5.14
N GLY A 69 -14.69 0.74 -6.03
CA GLY A 69 -14.46 2.00 -6.75
C GLY A 69 -13.90 3.12 -5.85
N GLU A 70 -14.04 2.99 -4.54
CA GLU A 70 -13.58 3.97 -3.56
C GLU A 70 -12.20 3.63 -2.97
N PRO A 71 -11.34 4.65 -2.74
CA PRO A 71 -10.09 4.48 -2.01
C PRO A 71 -10.35 4.11 -0.54
N ILE A 72 -9.70 3.04 -0.04
CA ILE A 72 -9.69 2.79 1.40
C ILE A 72 -8.71 3.77 2.02
N VAL A 73 -9.24 4.85 2.58
CA VAL A 73 -8.50 5.89 3.30
C VAL A 73 -7.62 5.22 4.36
N ASP A 74 -6.30 5.37 4.23
CA ASP A 74 -5.36 4.86 5.22
C ASP A 74 -5.61 5.58 6.54
N GLY A 75 -5.97 4.82 7.57
CA GLY A 75 -6.29 5.31 8.91
C GLY A 75 -5.08 5.86 9.68
N PHE A 76 -4.04 6.36 9.01
CA PHE A 76 -2.87 6.94 9.66
C PHE A 76 -3.25 8.11 10.57
N LYS A 77 -4.30 8.88 10.20
CA LYS A 77 -4.93 9.90 11.06
C LYS A 77 -5.55 9.34 12.35
N ARG A 78 -5.87 8.05 12.42
CA ARG A 78 -6.39 7.35 13.61
C ARG A 78 -5.28 6.73 14.47
N SER A 79 -4.04 6.65 13.97
CA SER A 79 -2.87 6.22 14.74
C SER A 79 -2.39 7.37 15.64
N GLY A 80 -3.27 7.82 16.54
CA GLY A 80 -2.99 8.87 17.50
C GLY A 80 -2.10 8.36 18.62
N ARG A 81 -0.77 8.34 18.41
CA ARG A 81 0.10 8.69 19.54
C ARG A 81 -0.02 10.20 19.71
N LYS A 82 -0.83 10.62 20.69
CA LYS A 82 -0.77 12.01 21.16
C LYS A 82 0.67 12.26 21.62
N ARG A 83 1.32 13.29 21.09
CA ARG A 83 2.62 13.76 21.60
C ARG A 83 2.38 14.10 23.08
N VAL A 84 3.03 13.40 24.00
CA VAL A 84 3.00 13.77 25.42
C VAL A 84 3.73 15.11 25.51
N GLY A 85 2.99 16.21 25.54
CA GLY A 85 3.52 17.51 25.88
C GLY A 85 3.78 17.52 27.38
N VAL A 86 5.03 17.32 27.78
CA VAL A 86 5.45 17.52 29.17
C VAL A 86 5.40 19.03 29.42
N HIS A 87 4.28 19.52 29.92
CA HIS A 87 4.17 20.86 30.49
C HIS A 87 4.46 20.75 31.99
N LEU A 88 5.74 20.71 32.36
CA LEU A 88 6.15 20.95 33.74
C LEU A 88 6.15 22.46 33.96
N THR A 89 4.99 23.01 34.31
CA THR A 89 4.96 24.34 34.95
C THR A 89 5.44 24.18 36.37
N PHE A 90 6.67 24.62 36.63
CA PHE A 90 7.07 24.99 37.99
C PHE A 90 6.27 26.25 38.35
N ALA A 91 5.10 26.06 38.96
CA ALA A 91 4.37 27.14 39.58
C ALA A 91 5.18 27.65 40.77
N ASN A 92 5.59 28.91 40.69
CA ASN A 92 6.14 29.68 41.81
C ASN A 92 5.24 29.52 43.05
N VAL A 93 5.69 28.77 44.04
CA VAL A 93 5.12 28.83 45.39
C VAL A 93 5.82 29.96 46.12
N SER A 94 5.23 31.16 46.04
CA SER A 94 5.48 32.25 46.98
C SER A 94 4.14 32.69 47.56
N LYS A 95 3.84 32.26 48.79
CA LYS A 95 3.08 32.95 49.86
C LYS A 95 3.44 32.21 51.17
N LYS A 96 4.33 32.74 52.01
CA LYS A 96 4.07 33.70 53.10
C LYS A 96 3.09 33.14 54.15
N SER A 97 3.66 32.62 55.24
CA SER A 97 3.18 32.61 56.62
C SER A 97 4.41 32.63 57.51
#